data_AF-A0A510PEK8-F1
#
_entry.id   AF-A0A510PEK8-F1
#
_cell.length_a   1.000
_cell.length_b   1.000
_cell.length_c   1.000
_cell.angle_alpha   90.00
_cell.angle_beta   90.00
_cell.angle_gamma   90.00
#
_symmetry.space_group_name_H-M   'P 1'
#
loop_
_entity.id
_entity.type
_entity.pdbx_description
1 polymer ?
#
loop_
_entity_poly.entity_id
_entity_poly.type
_entity_poly.pdbx_seq_one_letter_code
_entity_poly.pdbx_strand_id
1 'polypeptide(L)'
;MIARFAPTVDFFTTDRCYADARRYLPILFEKRDLGSEDAMAVLEGLTGWVRIVDNSLYASYEGEARKRIAARDVDDWPVVALALLLECPIWTEDADFFGTGVATWTSNLVHLYFGE
;
A
#
# COMPACT_ATOMS: atom_id res chain seq x y z
N MET A 1 -10.28 3.84 9.22
CA MET A 1 -9.00 4.50 9.55
C MET A 1 -8.61 5.50 8.47
N ILE A 2 -8.41 5.09 7.20
CA ILE A 2 -8.11 6.00 6.07
C ILE A 2 -9.06 7.21 6.02
N ALA A 3 -10.37 6.98 5.89
CA ALA A 3 -11.36 8.07 5.79
C ALA A 3 -11.33 9.06 6.98
N ARG A 4 -10.90 8.63 8.17
CA ARG A 4 -10.78 9.50 9.35
C ARG A 4 -9.62 10.48 9.21
N PHE A 5 -8.49 10.03 8.66
CA PHE A 5 -7.26 10.83 8.57
C PHE A 5 -7.03 11.46 7.19
N ALA A 6 -7.81 11.08 6.17
CA ALA A 6 -7.73 11.64 4.82
C ALA A 6 -7.79 13.19 4.74
N PRO A 7 -8.45 13.92 5.66
CA PRO A 7 -8.39 15.40 5.66
C PRO A 7 -7.02 15.99 6.02
N THR A 8 -6.14 15.23 6.69
CA THR A 8 -4.86 15.72 7.23
C THR A 8 -3.66 14.90 6.78
N VAL A 9 -3.88 13.74 6.16
CA VAL A 9 -2.84 12.81 5.72
C VAL A 9 -3.14 12.38 4.28
N ASP A 10 -2.15 12.52 3.40
CA ASP A 10 -2.21 11.96 2.06
C ASP A 10 -1.84 10.47 2.07
N PHE A 11 -2.64 9.65 1.40
CA PHE A 11 -2.39 8.21 1.25
C PHE A 11 -2.05 7.88 -0.19
N PHE A 12 -1.07 7.00 -0.38
CA PHE A 12 -0.60 6.57 -1.69
C PHE A 12 -0.52 5.05 -1.77
N THR A 13 -0.75 4.50 -2.95
CA THR A 13 -0.50 3.10 -3.28
C THR A 13 0.07 2.99 -4.69
N THR A 14 0.69 1.86 -5.02
CA THR A 14 1.16 1.60 -6.38
C THR A 14 0.03 1.12 -7.27
N ASP A 15 0.13 1.37 -8.56
CA ASP A 15 -0.74 0.76 -9.59
C ASP A 15 -0.81 -0.77 -9.46
N ARG A 16 0.31 -1.42 -9.14
CA ARG A 16 0.41 -2.86 -8.92
C ARG A 16 -0.39 -3.33 -7.71
N CYS A 17 -0.24 -2.68 -6.55
CA CYS A 17 -1.02 -3.02 -5.36
C CYS A 17 -2.53 -2.83 -5.61
N TYR A 18 -2.91 -1.78 -6.34
CA TYR A 18 -4.30 -1.56 -6.71
C TYR A 18 -4.83 -2.66 -7.65
N ALA A 19 -4.05 -3.06 -8.66
CA ALA A 19 -4.40 -4.13 -9.58
C ALA A 19 -4.56 -5.49 -8.86
N ASP A 20 -3.66 -5.78 -7.90
CA ASP A 20 -3.75 -6.99 -7.08
C ASP A 20 -4.98 -6.96 -6.18
N ALA A 21 -5.27 -5.84 -5.52
CA ALA A 21 -6.50 -5.69 -4.75
C ALA A 21 -7.75 -5.93 -5.61
N ARG A 22 -7.81 -5.34 -6.81
CA ARG A 22 -8.92 -5.56 -7.76
C ARG A 22 -9.07 -7.03 -8.15
N ARG A 23 -7.97 -7.76 -8.30
CA ARG A 23 -7.96 -9.18 -8.66
C ARG A 23 -8.41 -10.08 -7.51
N TYR A 24 -7.91 -9.84 -6.31
CA TYR A 24 -8.05 -10.77 -5.19
C TYR A 24 -9.20 -10.45 -4.23
N LEU A 25 -9.58 -9.18 -4.09
CA LEU A 25 -10.63 -8.77 -3.13
C LEU A 25 -11.99 -9.43 -3.41
N PRO A 26 -12.47 -9.56 -4.66
CA PRO A 26 -13.72 -10.27 -4.94
C PRO A 26 -13.68 -11.73 -4.50
N ILE A 27 -12.56 -12.42 -4.75
CA ILE A 27 -12.35 -13.82 -4.36
C ILE A 27 -12.37 -13.97 -2.82
N LEU A 28 -11.82 -12.98 -2.10
CA LEU A 28 -11.83 -12.97 -0.64
C LEU A 28 -13.23 -12.73 -0.05
N PHE A 29 -14.05 -11.90 -0.72
CA PHE A 29 -15.44 -11.67 -0.33
C PHE A 29 -16.30 -12.91 -0.53
N GLU A 30 -16.19 -13.56 -1.70
CA GLU A 30 -16.91 -14.80 -1.99
C GLU A 30 -16.59 -15.91 -0.98
N LYS A 31 -15.31 -16.04 -0.57
CA LYS A 31 -14.88 -16.97 0.49
C LYS A 31 -15.52 -16.72 1.85
N ARG A 32 -16.15 -15.55 2.06
CA ARG A 32 -16.83 -15.15 3.28
C ARG A 32 -18.34 -14.98 3.09
N ASP A 33 -18.90 -15.53 2.00
CA ASP A 33 -20.32 -15.40 1.64
C ASP A 33 -20.77 -13.93 1.45
N LEU A 34 -19.84 -13.05 1.02
CA LEU A 34 -20.11 -11.65 0.68
C LEU A 34 -20.12 -11.45 -0.85
N GLY A 35 -20.81 -10.41 -1.32
CA GLY A 35 -20.92 -10.11 -2.75
C GLY A 35 -19.62 -9.57 -3.37
N SER A 36 -19.25 -10.07 -4.55
CA SER A 36 -18.11 -9.54 -5.32
C SER A 36 -18.32 -8.08 -5.77
N GLU A 37 -19.56 -7.68 -6.00
CA GLU A 37 -19.92 -6.28 -6.28
C GLU A 37 -19.64 -5.37 -5.06
N ASP A 38 -19.91 -5.86 -3.84
CA ASP A 38 -19.60 -5.13 -2.61
C ASP A 38 -18.09 -4.94 -2.44
N ALA A 39 -17.31 -5.97 -2.80
CA ALA A 39 -15.85 -5.91 -2.79
C ALA A 39 -15.34 -4.77 -3.68
N MET A 40 -15.88 -4.70 -4.89
CA MET A 40 -15.52 -3.65 -5.85
C MET A 40 -15.99 -2.27 -5.38
N ALA A 41 -17.19 -2.15 -4.84
CA ALA A 41 -17.68 -0.88 -4.29
C ALA A 41 -16.79 -0.36 -3.15
N VAL A 42 -16.32 -1.24 -2.27
CA VAL A 42 -15.38 -0.89 -1.20
C VAL A 42 -14.04 -0.42 -1.78
N LEU A 43 -13.48 -1.14 -2.74
CA LEU A 43 -12.20 -0.77 -3.35
C LEU A 43 -12.28 0.58 -4.08
N GLU A 44 -13.32 0.80 -4.89
CA GLU A 44 -13.54 2.07 -5.59
C GLU A 44 -13.74 3.22 -4.59
N GLY A 45 -14.45 2.99 -3.49
CA GLY A 45 -14.60 3.96 -2.40
C GLY A 45 -13.27 4.40 -1.80
N LEU A 46 -12.28 3.50 -1.67
CA LEU A 46 -10.94 3.83 -1.16
C LEU A 46 -10.17 4.77 -2.10
N THR A 47 -10.41 4.70 -3.41
CA THR A 47 -9.73 5.58 -4.39
C THR A 47 -10.08 7.06 -4.22
N GLY A 48 -11.17 7.36 -3.51
CA GLY A 48 -11.50 8.74 -3.12
C GLY A 48 -10.54 9.36 -2.10
N TRP A 49 -9.73 8.53 -1.40
CA TRP A 49 -8.78 8.99 -0.38
C TRP A 49 -7.34 8.53 -0.64
N VAL A 50 -7.15 7.42 -1.37
CA VAL A 50 -5.84 6.85 -1.67
C VAL A 50 -5.48 7.11 -3.13
N ARG A 51 -4.38 7.82 -3.35
CA ARG A 51 -3.88 8.11 -4.70
C ARG A 51 -3.10 6.92 -5.25
N ILE A 52 -3.50 6.43 -6.41
CA ILE A 52 -2.77 5.38 -7.13
C ILE A 52 -1.66 6.04 -7.94
N VAL A 53 -0.43 5.59 -7.73
CA VAL A 53 0.76 6.12 -8.40
C VAL A 53 1.21 5.15 -9.47
N ASP A 54 1.31 5.65 -10.71
CA ASP A 54 1.75 4.87 -11.87
C ASP A 54 3.24 4.52 -11.78
N ASN A 55 3.60 3.33 -12.24
CA ASN A 55 4.97 2.83 -12.25
C ASN A 55 5.98 3.81 -12.86
N SER A 56 5.60 4.56 -13.90
CA SER A 56 6.49 5.52 -14.56
C SER A 56 7.08 6.57 -13.62
N LEU A 57 6.42 6.86 -12.49
CA LEU A 57 6.87 7.86 -11.52
C LEU A 57 7.92 7.32 -10.54
N TYR A 58 7.88 6.03 -10.18
CA TYR A 58 8.80 5.44 -9.20
C TYR A 58 9.77 4.41 -9.80
N ALA A 59 9.65 4.08 -11.09
CA ALA A 59 10.50 3.10 -11.76
C ALA A 59 12.00 3.41 -11.66
N SER A 60 12.39 4.70 -11.60
CA SER A 60 13.80 5.09 -11.43
C SER A 60 14.41 4.60 -10.11
N TYR A 61 13.58 4.26 -9.11
CA TYR A 61 14.00 3.73 -7.82
C TYR A 61 14.05 2.20 -7.76
N GLU A 62 13.65 1.48 -8.82
CA GLU A 62 13.56 0.01 -8.83
C GLU A 62 14.86 -0.66 -8.39
N GLY A 63 15.99 -0.23 -8.97
CA GLY A 63 17.30 -0.85 -8.69
C GLY A 63 17.73 -0.71 -7.22
N GLU A 64 17.36 0.38 -6.56
CA GLU A 64 17.64 0.60 -5.15
C GLU A 64 16.62 -0.13 -4.26
N ALA A 65 15.33 -0.04 -4.59
CA ALA A 65 14.26 -0.72 -3.89
C ALA A 65 14.47 -2.24 -3.84
N ARG A 66 14.78 -2.86 -4.98
CA ARG A 66 15.08 -4.30 -5.06
C ARG A 66 16.24 -4.72 -4.17
N LYS A 67 17.31 -3.91 -4.06
CA LYS A 67 18.44 -4.21 -3.17
C LYS A 67 18.00 -4.21 -1.70
N ARG A 68 17.13 -3.25 -1.32
CA ARG A 68 16.64 -3.10 0.06
C ARG A 68 15.72 -4.24 0.49
N ILE A 69 14.92 -4.78 -0.41
CA ILE A 69 13.99 -5.88 -0.14
C ILE A 69 14.53 -7.26 -0.57
N ALA A 70 15.76 -7.35 -1.08
CA ALA A 70 16.32 -8.57 -1.69
C ALA A 70 16.32 -9.82 -0.79
N ALA A 71 16.34 -9.64 0.53
CA ALA A 71 16.30 -10.73 1.50
C ALA A 71 14.88 -11.25 1.82
N ARG A 72 13.85 -10.63 1.21
CA ARG A 72 12.42 -10.85 1.41
C ARG A 72 11.74 -11.06 0.05
N ASP A 73 10.43 -10.84 -0.06
CA ASP A 73 9.77 -10.86 -1.38
C ASP A 73 10.25 -9.69 -2.25
N VAL A 74 11.10 -10.02 -3.23
CA VAL A 74 11.66 -9.03 -4.15
C VAL A 74 10.62 -8.43 -5.09
N ASP A 75 9.48 -9.11 -5.31
CA ASP A 75 8.43 -8.62 -6.21
C ASP A 75 7.62 -7.47 -5.61
N ASP A 76 7.75 -7.23 -4.31
CA ASP A 76 7.15 -6.12 -3.56
C ASP A 76 8.01 -4.84 -3.57
N TRP A 77 9.10 -4.83 -4.34
CA TRP A 77 9.92 -3.65 -4.56
C TRP A 77 9.13 -2.37 -4.95
N PRO A 78 7.98 -2.40 -5.66
CA PRO A 78 7.25 -1.18 -6.03
C PRO A 78 6.84 -0.34 -4.83
N VAL A 79 6.46 -0.97 -3.71
CA VAL A 79 6.05 -0.24 -2.49
C VAL A 79 7.25 0.47 -1.88
N VAL A 80 8.42 -0.19 -1.83
CA VAL A 80 9.66 0.43 -1.36
C VAL A 80 10.07 1.57 -2.29
N ALA A 81 10.03 1.38 -3.61
CA ALA A 81 10.37 2.41 -4.59
C ALA A 81 9.47 3.65 -4.45
N LEU A 82 8.16 3.45 -4.28
CA LEU A 82 7.22 4.55 -4.07
C LEU A 82 7.52 5.31 -2.77
N ALA A 83 7.81 4.59 -1.68
CA ALA A 83 8.17 5.20 -0.41
C ALA A 83 9.48 6.00 -0.49
N LEU A 84 10.46 5.54 -1.27
CA LEU A 84 11.69 6.29 -1.54
C LEU A 84 11.46 7.54 -2.38
N LEU A 85 10.57 7.47 -3.38
CA LEU A 85 10.20 8.63 -4.20
C LEU A 85 9.51 9.72 -3.37
N LEU A 86 8.57 9.32 -2.50
CA LEU A 86 7.74 10.25 -1.72
C LEU A 86 8.35 10.61 -0.36
N GLU A 87 9.46 9.98 0.01
CA GLU A 87 10.11 10.10 1.32
C GLU A 87 9.13 9.89 2.50
N CYS A 88 8.20 8.94 2.33
CA CYS A 88 7.14 8.66 3.30
C CYS A 88 7.27 7.25 3.90
N PRO A 89 6.72 6.99 5.10
CA PRO A 89 6.71 5.65 5.66
C PRO A 89 5.75 4.72 4.91
N ILE A 90 5.91 3.41 5.12
CA ILE A 90 5.02 2.37 4.63
C ILE A 90 4.05 1.98 5.75
N TRP A 91 2.75 1.99 5.47
CA TRP A 91 1.75 1.36 6.33
C TRP A 91 1.43 -0.04 5.80
N THR A 92 1.76 -1.08 6.56
CA THR A 92 1.59 -2.49 6.16
C THR A 92 1.52 -3.41 7.38
N GLU A 93 0.84 -4.55 7.24
CA GLU A 93 0.94 -5.67 8.19
C GLU A 93 2.01 -6.70 7.77
N ASP A 94 2.60 -6.51 6.59
CA ASP A 94 3.58 -7.44 6.04
C ASP A 94 5.00 -7.13 6.58
N ALA A 95 5.59 -8.13 7.23
CA ALA A 95 6.92 -8.04 7.82
C ALA A 95 8.04 -8.05 6.77
N ASP A 96 7.74 -8.35 5.51
CA ASP A 96 8.73 -8.34 4.42
C ASP A 96 9.27 -6.94 4.12
N PHE A 97 8.55 -5.88 4.52
CA PHE A 97 9.05 -4.51 4.44
C PHE A 97 9.99 -4.12 5.59
N PHE A 98 10.13 -4.97 6.62
CA PHE A 98 10.93 -4.62 7.79
C PHE A 98 12.43 -4.71 7.47
N GLY A 99 13.17 -3.67 7.86
CA GLY A 99 14.60 -3.58 7.59
C GLY A 99 14.95 -3.13 6.17
N THR A 100 13.97 -2.72 5.36
CA THR A 100 14.21 -2.13 4.02
C THR A 100 14.79 -0.71 4.07
N GLY A 101 15.02 -0.13 5.25
CA GLY A 101 15.49 1.24 5.41
C GLY A 101 14.42 2.31 5.20
N VAL A 102 13.15 1.91 5.13
CA VAL A 102 11.97 2.78 5.20
C VAL A 102 11.24 2.50 6.51
N ALA A 103 10.72 3.54 7.17
CA ALA A 103 9.93 3.35 8.39
C ALA A 103 8.61 2.63 8.06
N THR A 104 8.29 1.60 8.84
CA THR A 104 7.09 0.77 8.65
C THR A 104 6.18 0.86 9.86
N TRP A 105 4.88 1.00 9.62
CA TRP A 105 3.85 1.05 10.65
C TRP A 105 2.76 0.02 10.39
N THR A 106 2.34 -0.67 11.43
CA THR A 106 1.16 -1.54 11.42
C THR A 106 -0.10 -0.74 11.73
N SER A 107 -1.28 -1.27 11.42
CA SER A 107 -2.58 -0.58 11.62
C SER A 107 -2.85 -0.24 13.09
N ASN A 108 -2.33 -1.03 14.01
CA ASN A 108 -2.43 -0.78 15.45
C ASN A 108 -1.50 0.34 15.94
N LEU A 109 -0.51 0.80 15.16
CA LEU A 109 0.47 1.82 15.59
C LEU A 109 0.55 3.04 14.67
N VAL A 110 0.08 2.96 13.43
CA VAL A 110 0.22 4.04 12.43
C VAL A 110 -0.47 5.36 12.86
N HIS A 111 -1.43 5.31 13.77
CA HIS A 111 -2.04 6.50 14.37
C HIS A 111 -1.03 7.41 15.09
N LEU A 112 0.01 6.83 15.69
CA LEU A 112 1.09 7.60 16.34
C LEU A 112 1.86 8.45 15.32
N TYR A 113 2.03 7.96 14.08
CA TYR A 113 2.62 8.73 12.99
C TYR A 113 1.70 9.86 12.53
N PHE A 114 0.38 9.66 12.58
CA PHE A 114 -0.61 10.69 12.27
C PHE A 114 -0.72 11.76 13.38
N GLY A 115 -0.05 11.58 14.53
CA GLY A 115 -0.04 12.52 15.64
C GLY A 115 -1.17 12.32 16.66
N GLU A 116 -1.78 11.13 16.70
CA GLU A 116 -2.75 10.72 17.73
C GLU A 116 -2.22 9.63 18.65
#